data_AF-A0A7S0MB55-F1
#
_entry.id   AF-A0A7S0MB55-F1
#
_cell.length_a   1.000
_cell.length_b   1.000
_cell.length_c   1.000
_cell.angle_alpha   90.00
_cell.angle_beta   90.00
_cell.angle_gamma   90.00
#
_symmetry.space_group_name_H-M   'P 1'
#
loop_
_entity.id
_entity.type
_entity.pdbx_description
1 polymer ?
#
loop_
_entity_poly.entity_id
_entity_poly.type
_entity_poly.pdbx_seq_one_letter_code
_entity_poly.pdbx_strand_id
1 'polypeptide(L)'
;KAMAQQLASVFAKCKSVGRVAFVGYLTAGFFEKQDTVPLLLAMQEGGADVIEVGVPFTDPMADGATIQRANEVALANGIAGPEICIETVKAARAGGLTVPVVLMGYCNPFLQYPGGADKLGEDCVAAGVNGFIMVDLPVEEAGTILTMCQKYNLSSVPLLAPTSTDERIKKLAGTASSWIYAVSVTGVTGTRTDLASDLPEFIARIRKHTSVPIAVGFGVSQRQHVLDLGKHGADGAVVGSAIINTIQNATSSQERVDKVRQLITDLTGGPCPASATDGDAKPRETSLVEKAPQYAFGEFGGRYIPETLVQAHDELEKAYNEAIADPAFIAEVARYRKEYIGGPTMTYHAKRLTEMCGGAQIWLKREELAHTGAHKINNAIGQALLAKRLGKKRIIAETGAGQHGVATATACALMGMDLTVYMGAEDCRRQSLNVFRMKMLGATVVPVSTGSATLKDAINEAMRDWVTNVRDTHYIIGSAIGPHPFPTIVRDFQSVIGKEARAQMLEQAGR
;
A
#
# COMPACT_ATOMS: atom_id res chain seq x y z
N LYS A 1 -33.45 -0.13 1.81
CA LYS A 1 -32.56 0.11 2.99
C LYS A 1 -31.32 0.85 2.49
N ALA A 2 -30.81 1.82 3.25
CA ALA A 2 -29.57 2.51 2.90
C ALA A 2 -28.42 1.48 2.73
N MET A 3 -27.51 1.72 1.78
CA MET A 3 -26.49 0.74 1.39
C MET A 3 -25.58 0.33 2.56
N ALA A 4 -25.11 1.29 3.36
CA ALA A 4 -24.33 1.04 4.58
C ALA A 4 -25.14 0.32 5.67
N GLN A 5 -26.47 0.51 5.74
CA GLN A 5 -27.32 -0.14 6.74
C GLN A 5 -27.38 -1.65 6.50
N GLN A 6 -27.34 -2.09 5.24
CA GLN A 6 -27.33 -3.51 4.90
C GLN A 6 -26.08 -4.21 5.49
N LEU A 7 -24.91 -3.59 5.40
CA LEU A 7 -23.67 -4.11 6.00
C LEU A 7 -23.79 -4.20 7.52
N ALA A 8 -24.20 -3.13 8.21
CA ALA A 8 -24.37 -3.14 9.67
C ALA A 8 -25.39 -4.21 10.13
N SER A 9 -26.47 -4.38 9.36
CA SER A 9 -27.52 -5.38 9.63
C SER A 9 -27.01 -6.81 9.51
N VAL A 10 -26.09 -7.08 8.57
CA VAL A 10 -25.49 -8.40 8.40
C VAL A 10 -24.69 -8.83 9.63
N PHE A 11 -23.83 -7.95 10.16
CA PHE A 11 -23.08 -8.26 11.39
C PHE A 11 -24.02 -8.46 12.58
N ALA A 12 -25.06 -7.64 12.72
CA ALA A 12 -26.07 -7.81 13.76
C ALA A 12 -26.83 -9.14 13.63
N LYS A 13 -27.17 -9.54 12.40
CA LYS A 13 -27.82 -10.83 12.10
C LYS A 13 -26.93 -12.02 12.46
N CYS A 14 -25.64 -11.96 12.13
CA CYS A 14 -24.70 -13.02 12.50
C CYS A 14 -24.56 -13.13 14.03
N LYS A 15 -24.44 -11.98 14.70
CA LYS A 15 -24.34 -11.91 16.16
C LYS A 15 -25.56 -12.49 16.88
N SER A 16 -26.78 -12.33 16.34
CA SER A 16 -28.01 -12.84 16.96
C SER A 16 -28.06 -14.38 17.06
N VAL A 17 -27.31 -15.07 16.21
CA VAL A 17 -27.17 -16.54 16.22
C VAL A 17 -25.80 -17.01 16.70
N GLY A 18 -25.01 -16.10 17.31
CA GLY A 18 -23.70 -16.44 17.86
C GLY A 18 -22.67 -16.86 16.82
N ARG A 19 -22.80 -16.43 15.55
CA ARG A 19 -21.83 -16.72 14.49
C ARG A 19 -20.97 -15.49 14.18
N VAL A 20 -19.73 -15.75 13.77
CA VAL A 20 -18.83 -14.75 13.18
C VAL A 20 -19.27 -14.50 11.74
N ALA A 21 -19.39 -13.24 11.34
CA ALA A 21 -19.73 -12.90 9.95
C ALA A 21 -18.57 -13.28 9.01
N PHE A 22 -18.88 -13.86 7.85
CA PHE A 22 -17.88 -14.22 6.86
C PHE A 22 -17.80 -13.18 5.74
N VAL A 23 -16.61 -12.63 5.54
CA VAL A 23 -16.31 -11.69 4.46
C VAL A 23 -15.37 -12.37 3.46
N GLY A 24 -15.86 -12.64 2.25
CA GLY A 24 -15.07 -13.30 1.21
C GLY A 24 -14.49 -12.29 0.22
N TYR A 25 -13.20 -12.40 -0.10
CA TYR A 25 -12.55 -11.57 -1.11
C TYR A 25 -12.36 -12.30 -2.44
N LEU A 26 -12.66 -11.61 -3.54
CA LEU A 26 -12.44 -12.06 -4.92
C LEU A 26 -11.91 -10.90 -5.77
N THR A 27 -10.76 -11.08 -6.42
CA THR A 27 -10.29 -10.15 -7.47
C THR A 27 -11.17 -10.27 -8.71
N ALA A 28 -11.82 -9.18 -9.14
CA ALA A 28 -12.68 -9.20 -10.33
C ALA A 28 -11.86 -9.57 -11.57
N GLY A 29 -12.37 -10.47 -12.40
CA GLY A 29 -11.67 -10.94 -13.59
C GLY A 29 -10.71 -12.10 -13.39
N PHE A 30 -10.58 -12.61 -12.16
CA PHE A 30 -9.74 -13.77 -11.86
C PHE A 30 -10.59 -15.05 -11.75
N PHE A 31 -10.25 -16.18 -12.38
CA PHE A 31 -9.11 -16.43 -13.28
C PHE A 31 -9.43 -16.08 -14.74
N GLU A 32 -10.68 -16.27 -15.17
CA GLU A 32 -11.19 -15.82 -16.46
C GLU A 32 -12.23 -14.72 -16.25
N LYS A 33 -12.36 -13.80 -17.21
CA LYS A 33 -13.27 -12.64 -17.11
C LYS A 33 -14.70 -13.04 -16.75
N GLN A 34 -15.23 -14.07 -17.40
CA GLN A 34 -16.60 -14.54 -17.24
C GLN A 34 -16.87 -15.29 -15.93
N ASP A 35 -15.82 -15.68 -15.18
CA ASP A 35 -15.99 -16.45 -13.95
C ASP A 35 -16.49 -15.59 -12.79
N THR A 36 -16.27 -14.27 -12.85
CA THR A 36 -16.53 -13.38 -11.71
C THR A 36 -17.96 -13.46 -11.21
N VAL A 37 -18.97 -13.33 -12.08
CA VAL A 37 -20.38 -13.36 -11.66
C VAL A 37 -20.80 -14.71 -11.06
N PRO A 38 -20.55 -15.86 -11.74
CA PRO A 38 -20.79 -17.18 -11.14
C PRO A 38 -20.09 -17.39 -9.79
N LEU A 39 -18.85 -16.90 -9.64
CA LEU A 39 -18.11 -16.98 -8.39
C LEU A 39 -18.77 -16.16 -7.28
N LEU A 40 -19.23 -14.94 -7.55
CA LEU A 40 -19.95 -14.13 -6.55
C LEU A 40 -21.23 -14.83 -6.05
N LEU A 41 -21.98 -15.45 -6.97
CA LEU A 41 -23.18 -16.23 -6.61
C LEU A 41 -22.82 -17.48 -5.79
N ALA A 42 -21.77 -18.20 -6.18
CA ALA A 42 -21.26 -19.34 -5.41
C ALA A 42 -20.76 -18.96 -4.02
N MET A 43 -20.16 -17.78 -3.84
CA MET A 43 -19.77 -17.26 -2.54
C MET A 43 -20.98 -17.04 -1.64
N GLN A 44 -22.05 -16.44 -2.17
CA GLN A 44 -23.32 -16.29 -1.45
C GLN A 44 -23.94 -17.66 -1.10
N GLU A 45 -24.02 -18.58 -2.07
CA GLU A 45 -24.57 -19.93 -1.86
C GLU A 45 -23.78 -20.72 -0.80
N GLY A 46 -22.46 -20.54 -0.78
CA GLY A 46 -21.58 -21.14 0.22
C GLY A 46 -21.72 -20.54 1.62
N GLY A 47 -22.39 -19.38 1.75
CA GLY A 47 -22.70 -18.74 3.02
C GLY A 47 -21.87 -17.51 3.36
N ALA A 48 -21.27 -16.85 2.38
CA ALA A 48 -20.67 -15.53 2.58
C ALA A 48 -21.72 -14.51 3.02
N ASP A 49 -21.39 -13.72 4.03
CA ASP A 49 -22.27 -12.69 4.59
C ASP A 49 -22.01 -11.32 3.96
N VAL A 50 -20.77 -11.07 3.54
CA VAL A 50 -20.33 -9.89 2.77
C VAL A 50 -19.32 -10.37 1.72
N ILE A 51 -19.30 -9.74 0.56
CA ILE A 51 -18.30 -10.00 -0.48
C ILE A 51 -17.48 -8.74 -0.77
N GLU A 52 -16.16 -8.88 -0.75
CA GLU A 52 -15.20 -7.89 -1.21
C GLU A 52 -14.85 -8.19 -2.67
N VAL A 53 -15.22 -7.28 -3.57
CA VAL A 53 -14.80 -7.34 -4.97
C VAL A 53 -13.54 -6.50 -5.12
N GLY A 54 -12.42 -7.18 -5.33
CA GLY A 54 -11.12 -6.57 -5.57
C GLY A 54 -11.08 -5.90 -6.94
N VAL A 55 -10.87 -4.59 -6.97
CA VAL A 55 -10.58 -3.82 -8.19
C VAL A 55 -9.11 -4.03 -8.55
N PRO A 56 -8.81 -4.65 -9.71
CA PRO A 56 -7.43 -4.94 -10.09
C PRO A 56 -6.57 -3.68 -10.19
N PHE A 57 -5.35 -3.74 -9.65
CA PHE A 57 -4.41 -2.63 -9.67
C PHE A 57 -3.01 -3.10 -10.06
N THR A 58 -2.27 -2.22 -10.74
CA THR A 58 -0.95 -2.54 -11.29
C THR A 58 0.17 -2.56 -10.25
N ASP A 59 -0.07 -1.96 -9.08
CA ASP A 59 0.92 -1.74 -8.02
C ASP A 59 0.38 -2.12 -6.63
N PRO A 60 -0.08 -3.37 -6.44
CA PRO A 60 -0.77 -3.78 -5.21
C PRO A 60 0.18 -4.00 -4.03
N MET A 61 0.75 -2.91 -3.49
CA MET A 61 1.83 -2.94 -2.49
C MET A 61 1.45 -3.52 -1.11
N ALA A 62 0.17 -3.50 -0.75
CA ALA A 62 -0.31 -4.03 0.53
C ALA A 62 -0.67 -5.53 0.45
N ASP A 63 -0.77 -6.08 -0.76
CA ASP A 63 -1.26 -7.43 -0.99
C ASP A 63 -0.12 -8.46 -0.95
N GLY A 64 -0.43 -9.65 -0.45
CA GLY A 64 0.48 -10.80 -0.53
C GLY A 64 0.57 -11.35 -1.96
N ALA A 65 1.64 -12.11 -2.25
CA ALA A 65 1.97 -12.60 -3.59
C ALA A 65 0.81 -13.29 -4.34
N THR A 66 -0.04 -14.04 -3.63
CA THR A 66 -1.25 -14.68 -4.19
C THR A 66 -2.21 -13.66 -4.82
N ILE A 67 -2.52 -12.58 -4.10
CA ILE A 67 -3.47 -11.56 -4.57
C ILE A 67 -2.81 -10.70 -5.66
N GLN A 68 -1.51 -10.42 -5.58
CA GLN A 68 -0.79 -9.71 -6.65
C GLN A 68 -0.88 -10.47 -7.98
N ARG A 69 -0.66 -11.79 -7.97
CA ARG A 69 -0.82 -12.61 -9.18
C ARG A 69 -2.26 -12.59 -9.70
N ALA A 70 -3.25 -12.57 -8.82
CA ALA A 70 -4.65 -12.43 -9.22
C ALA A 70 -4.91 -11.08 -9.91
N ASN A 71 -4.32 -9.99 -9.41
CA ASN A 71 -4.37 -8.67 -10.06
C ASN A 71 -3.73 -8.71 -11.45
N GLU A 72 -2.54 -9.30 -11.60
CA GLU A 72 -1.85 -9.43 -12.89
C GLU A 72 -2.70 -10.18 -13.93
N VAL A 73 -3.28 -11.31 -13.54
CA VAL A 73 -4.15 -12.11 -14.42
C VAL A 73 -5.43 -11.34 -14.77
N ALA A 74 -6.06 -10.69 -13.80
CA ALA A 74 -7.26 -9.90 -14.04
C ALA A 74 -7.02 -8.71 -14.98
N LEU A 75 -5.89 -8.02 -14.84
CA LEU A 75 -5.46 -6.95 -15.75
C LEU A 75 -5.20 -7.49 -17.16
N ALA A 76 -4.56 -8.65 -17.28
CA ALA A 76 -4.36 -9.32 -18.57
C ALA A 76 -5.69 -9.71 -19.24
N ASN A 77 -6.72 -9.99 -18.45
CA ASN A 77 -8.10 -10.22 -18.92
C ASN A 77 -8.85 -8.93 -19.29
N GLY A 78 -8.19 -7.77 -19.24
CA GLY A 78 -8.75 -6.47 -19.59
C GLY A 78 -9.68 -5.89 -18.52
N ILE A 79 -9.55 -6.33 -17.27
CA ILE A 79 -10.27 -5.71 -16.14
C ILE A 79 -9.39 -4.60 -15.56
N ALA A 80 -9.59 -3.39 -16.06
CA ALA A 80 -8.92 -2.19 -15.58
C ALA A 80 -9.95 -1.19 -15.07
N GLY A 81 -9.82 -0.82 -13.79
CA GLY A 81 -10.62 0.25 -13.17
C GLY A 81 -11.93 -0.19 -12.50
N PRO A 82 -12.53 0.70 -11.69
CA PRO A 82 -13.76 0.40 -10.96
C PRO A 82 -14.99 0.20 -11.84
N GLU A 83 -15.06 0.81 -13.04
CA GLU A 83 -16.20 0.78 -13.96
C GLU A 83 -16.65 -0.65 -14.28
N ILE A 84 -15.68 -1.51 -14.65
CA ILE A 84 -15.95 -2.90 -15.01
C ILE A 84 -16.39 -3.69 -13.77
N CYS A 85 -15.84 -3.36 -12.60
CA CYS A 85 -16.22 -4.00 -11.34
C CYS A 85 -17.66 -3.63 -10.96
N ILE A 86 -18.06 -2.37 -11.15
CA ILE A 86 -19.43 -1.87 -10.92
C ILE A 86 -20.42 -2.59 -11.84
N GLU A 87 -20.11 -2.69 -13.15
CA GLU A 87 -20.98 -3.43 -14.08
C GLU A 87 -21.05 -4.93 -13.77
N THR A 88 -19.96 -5.51 -13.27
CA THR A 88 -19.94 -6.91 -12.80
C THR A 88 -20.86 -7.10 -11.59
N VAL A 89 -20.84 -6.17 -10.62
CA VAL A 89 -21.75 -6.21 -9.47
C VAL A 89 -23.20 -6.09 -9.93
N LYS A 90 -23.50 -5.17 -10.84
CA LYS A 90 -24.84 -5.01 -11.43
C LYS A 90 -25.32 -6.28 -12.12
N ALA A 91 -24.46 -6.95 -12.89
CA ALA A 91 -24.77 -8.24 -13.50
C ALA A 91 -25.02 -9.34 -12.45
N ALA A 92 -24.22 -9.38 -11.38
CA ALA A 92 -24.44 -10.32 -10.28
C ALA A 92 -25.75 -10.05 -9.53
N ARG A 93 -26.13 -8.79 -9.31
CA ARG A 93 -27.44 -8.41 -8.75
C ARG A 93 -28.58 -8.91 -9.63
N ALA A 94 -28.48 -8.74 -10.95
CA ALA A 94 -29.46 -9.28 -11.89
C ALA A 94 -29.52 -10.82 -11.88
N GLY A 95 -28.40 -11.48 -11.57
CA GLY A 95 -28.30 -12.92 -11.36
C GLY A 95 -28.76 -13.44 -9.99
N GLY A 96 -29.26 -12.57 -9.10
CA GLY A 96 -29.80 -12.97 -7.79
C GLY A 96 -28.84 -12.80 -6.61
N LEU A 97 -27.74 -12.06 -6.77
CA LEU A 97 -26.86 -11.72 -5.64
C LEU A 97 -27.58 -10.73 -4.69
N THR A 98 -27.75 -11.12 -3.44
CA THR A 98 -28.40 -10.33 -2.37
C THR A 98 -27.43 -9.94 -1.26
N VAL A 99 -26.35 -10.69 -1.07
CA VAL A 99 -25.28 -10.41 -0.11
C VAL A 99 -24.67 -9.03 -0.36
N PRO A 100 -24.43 -8.19 0.67
CA PRO A 100 -23.76 -6.90 0.50
C PRO A 100 -22.38 -7.03 -0.16
N VAL A 101 -22.07 -6.10 -1.06
CA VAL A 101 -20.81 -6.06 -1.80
C VAL A 101 -20.06 -4.78 -1.50
N VAL A 102 -18.78 -4.87 -1.15
CA VAL A 102 -17.89 -3.71 -1.07
C VAL A 102 -16.82 -3.80 -2.16
N LEU A 103 -16.46 -2.67 -2.75
CA LEU A 103 -15.31 -2.61 -3.66
C LEU A 103 -14.04 -2.40 -2.84
N MET A 104 -13.06 -3.29 -3.00
CA MET A 104 -11.76 -3.18 -2.34
C MET A 104 -10.69 -2.86 -3.37
N GLY A 105 -9.84 -1.87 -3.12
CA GLY A 105 -8.73 -1.57 -4.01
C GLY A 105 -7.86 -0.41 -3.55
N TYR A 106 -7.03 0.07 -4.45
CA TYR A 106 -6.13 1.20 -4.23
C TYR A 106 -6.80 2.50 -4.65
N CYS A 107 -6.43 3.60 -4.02
CA CYS A 107 -7.11 4.88 -4.12
C CYS A 107 -7.08 5.43 -5.56
N ASN A 108 -5.97 5.28 -6.26
CA ASN A 108 -5.77 5.89 -7.58
C ASN A 108 -6.86 5.52 -8.61
N PRO A 109 -7.18 4.23 -8.88
CA PRO A 109 -8.31 3.88 -9.76
C PRO A 109 -9.65 4.52 -9.41
N PHE A 110 -9.96 4.71 -8.12
CA PHE A 110 -11.21 5.36 -7.69
C PHE A 110 -11.17 6.88 -7.86
N LEU A 111 -10.01 7.52 -7.61
CA LEU A 111 -9.84 8.96 -7.82
C LEU A 111 -9.88 9.34 -9.31
N GLN A 112 -9.41 8.45 -10.18
CA GLN A 112 -9.42 8.64 -11.64
C GLN A 112 -10.77 8.28 -12.29
N TYR A 113 -11.79 7.92 -11.51
CA TYR A 113 -13.09 7.54 -12.05
C TYR A 113 -13.69 8.67 -12.90
N PRO A 114 -14.17 8.39 -14.13
CA PRO A 114 -14.77 9.42 -14.99
C PRO A 114 -15.95 10.12 -14.32
N GLY A 115 -15.90 11.45 -14.24
CA GLY A 115 -16.89 12.25 -13.51
C GLY A 115 -16.62 12.39 -12.01
N GLY A 116 -15.48 11.87 -11.53
CA GLY A 116 -14.99 12.02 -10.17
C GLY A 116 -15.78 11.22 -9.13
N ALA A 117 -15.51 11.50 -7.85
CA ALA A 117 -16.11 10.76 -6.74
C ALA A 117 -17.64 10.80 -6.73
N ASP A 118 -18.26 11.91 -7.14
CA ASP A 118 -19.72 12.03 -7.15
C ASP A 118 -20.35 11.02 -8.12
N LYS A 119 -19.80 10.92 -9.33
CA LYS A 119 -20.27 9.98 -10.34
C LYS A 119 -20.02 8.54 -9.93
N LEU A 120 -18.85 8.27 -9.32
CA LEU A 120 -18.54 6.97 -8.72
C LEU A 120 -19.61 6.56 -7.69
N GLY A 121 -19.97 7.46 -6.78
CA GLY A 121 -20.99 7.20 -5.75
C GLY A 121 -22.37 6.89 -6.35
N GLU A 122 -22.81 7.67 -7.34
CA GLU A 122 -24.06 7.45 -8.07
C GLU A 122 -24.09 6.06 -8.75
N ASP A 123 -23.06 5.74 -9.52
CA ASP A 123 -22.98 4.49 -10.29
C ASP A 123 -22.88 3.27 -9.37
N CYS A 124 -22.15 3.38 -8.25
CA CYS A 124 -22.09 2.34 -7.24
C CYS A 124 -23.46 2.06 -6.61
N VAL A 125 -24.22 3.10 -6.24
CA VAL A 125 -25.58 2.90 -5.70
C VAL A 125 -26.50 2.26 -6.74
N ALA A 126 -26.44 2.72 -7.99
CA ALA A 126 -27.24 2.18 -9.09
C ALA A 126 -26.93 0.69 -9.36
N ALA A 127 -25.68 0.27 -9.21
CA ALA A 127 -25.25 -1.12 -9.35
C ALA A 127 -25.53 -2.00 -8.11
N GLY A 128 -25.85 -1.40 -6.96
CA GLY A 128 -26.05 -2.13 -5.70
C GLY A 128 -24.76 -2.47 -4.96
N VAL A 129 -23.73 -1.62 -5.08
CA VAL A 129 -22.53 -1.63 -4.25
C VAL A 129 -22.85 -0.99 -2.89
N ASN A 130 -22.30 -1.56 -1.82
CA ASN A 130 -22.59 -1.17 -0.44
C ASN A 130 -21.54 -0.25 0.20
N GLY A 131 -20.34 -0.20 -0.36
CA GLY A 131 -19.24 0.58 0.21
C GLY A 131 -17.88 0.27 -0.39
N PHE A 132 -16.85 0.80 0.25
CA PHE A 132 -15.46 0.74 -0.20
C PHE A 132 -14.50 0.37 0.92
N ILE A 133 -13.45 -0.35 0.56
CA ILE A 133 -12.21 -0.51 1.31
C ILE A 133 -11.10 0.07 0.43
N MET A 134 -10.50 1.18 0.85
CA MET A 134 -9.37 1.79 0.15
C MET A 134 -8.08 1.52 0.91
N VAL A 135 -7.26 0.64 0.37
CA VAL A 135 -6.19 -0.03 1.10
C VAL A 135 -5.04 0.91 1.45
N ASP A 136 -4.79 1.92 0.61
CA ASP A 136 -3.69 2.87 0.67
C ASP A 136 -4.14 4.33 0.89
N LEU A 137 -5.35 4.54 1.41
CA LEU A 137 -5.89 5.89 1.64
C LEU A 137 -5.92 6.22 3.15
N PRO A 138 -4.92 6.95 3.69
CA PRO A 138 -4.98 7.42 5.06
C PRO A 138 -6.15 8.36 5.30
N VAL A 139 -6.65 8.34 6.53
CA VAL A 139 -7.79 9.17 6.95
C VAL A 139 -7.57 10.67 6.70
N GLU A 140 -6.33 11.14 6.78
CA GLU A 140 -5.94 12.52 6.49
C GLU A 140 -6.23 12.96 5.04
N GLU A 141 -6.20 12.01 4.10
CA GLU A 141 -6.42 12.23 2.65
C GLU A 141 -7.83 11.81 2.21
N ALA A 142 -8.61 11.19 3.11
CA ALA A 142 -9.85 10.50 2.76
C ALA A 142 -11.07 11.42 2.56
N GLY A 143 -10.93 12.75 2.70
CA GLY A 143 -12.04 13.70 2.74
C GLY A 143 -13.01 13.59 1.55
N THR A 144 -12.49 13.50 0.32
CA THR A 144 -13.30 13.37 -0.91
C THR A 144 -14.13 12.09 -0.89
N ILE A 145 -13.53 10.96 -0.51
CA ILE A 145 -14.18 9.65 -0.50
C ILE A 145 -15.19 9.54 0.64
N LEU A 146 -14.85 10.04 1.84
CA LEU A 146 -15.75 10.05 2.99
C LEU A 146 -16.99 10.92 2.71
N THR A 147 -16.81 12.08 2.09
CA THR A 147 -17.91 12.97 1.69
C THR A 147 -18.85 12.28 0.69
N MET A 148 -18.29 11.61 -0.31
CA MET A 148 -19.06 10.82 -1.26
C MET A 148 -19.81 9.68 -0.57
N CYS A 149 -19.15 8.93 0.31
CA CYS A 149 -19.77 7.83 1.04
C CYS A 149 -20.97 8.31 1.88
N GLN A 150 -20.80 9.44 2.57
CA GLN A 150 -21.87 10.05 3.36
C GLN A 150 -23.04 10.51 2.46
N LYS A 151 -22.76 11.21 1.35
CA LYS A 151 -23.78 11.70 0.40
C LYS A 151 -24.64 10.57 -0.15
N TYR A 152 -24.03 9.45 -0.53
CA TYR A 152 -24.70 8.32 -1.18
C TYR A 152 -25.09 7.19 -0.22
N ASN A 153 -24.91 7.37 1.10
CA ASN A 153 -25.13 6.35 2.13
C ASN A 153 -24.35 5.03 1.88
N LEU A 154 -23.16 5.13 1.30
CA LEU A 154 -22.22 4.04 1.10
C LEU A 154 -21.33 3.90 2.34
N SER A 155 -20.84 2.68 2.60
CA SER A 155 -19.90 2.46 3.71
C SER A 155 -18.48 2.80 3.30
N SER A 156 -17.76 3.55 4.14
CA SER A 156 -16.29 3.54 4.13
C SER A 156 -15.83 2.62 5.25
N VAL A 157 -15.04 1.60 4.90
CA VAL A 157 -14.51 0.62 5.84
C VAL A 157 -13.04 0.97 6.11
N PRO A 158 -12.71 1.57 7.27
CA PRO A 158 -11.34 1.90 7.59
C PRO A 158 -10.56 0.64 7.97
N LEU A 159 -9.27 0.64 7.63
CA LEU A 159 -8.32 -0.37 8.05
C LEU A 159 -7.63 0.08 9.35
N LEU A 160 -7.37 -0.87 10.25
CA LEU A 160 -6.53 -0.69 11.43
C LEU A 160 -5.43 -1.73 11.43
N ALA A 161 -4.22 -1.32 11.83
CA ALA A 161 -3.06 -2.18 11.95
C ALA A 161 -2.60 -2.28 13.42
N PRO A 162 -1.84 -3.32 13.82
CA PRO A 162 -1.26 -3.42 15.16
C PRO A 162 -0.32 -2.24 15.49
N THR A 163 0.24 -1.61 14.46
CA THR A 163 1.06 -0.38 14.55
C THR A 163 0.22 0.89 14.79
N SER A 164 -1.10 0.87 14.61
CA SER A 164 -1.93 2.05 14.86
C SER A 164 -1.91 2.40 16.36
N THR A 165 -1.63 3.67 16.68
CA THR A 165 -1.70 4.21 18.06
C THR A 165 -3.15 4.30 18.53
N ASP A 166 -3.39 4.40 19.84
CA ASP A 166 -4.76 4.51 20.39
C ASP A 166 -5.48 5.78 19.89
N GLU A 167 -4.75 6.88 19.70
CA GLU A 167 -5.28 8.11 19.08
C GLU A 167 -5.72 7.86 17.64
N ARG A 168 -4.89 7.17 16.85
CA ARG A 168 -5.19 6.82 15.47
C ARG A 168 -6.36 5.83 15.36
N ILE A 169 -6.42 4.84 16.24
CA ILE A 169 -7.55 3.91 16.37
C ILE A 169 -8.84 4.69 16.63
N LYS A 170 -8.83 5.62 17.58
CA LYS A 170 -10.01 6.47 17.88
C LYS A 170 -10.44 7.29 16.66
N LYS A 171 -9.50 7.88 15.92
CA LYS A 171 -9.77 8.68 14.72
C LYS A 171 -10.40 7.83 13.61
N LEU A 172 -9.78 6.71 13.24
CA LEU A 172 -10.27 5.80 12.20
C LEU A 172 -11.59 5.14 12.58
N ALA A 173 -11.77 4.75 13.85
CA ALA A 173 -13.04 4.21 14.30
C ALA A 173 -14.20 5.23 14.24
N GLY A 174 -13.89 6.53 14.23
CA GLY A 174 -14.86 7.61 14.02
C GLY A 174 -15.33 7.76 12.57
N THR A 175 -14.59 7.23 11.59
CA THR A 175 -14.99 7.25 10.17
C THR A 175 -15.72 5.98 9.73
N ALA A 176 -15.70 4.91 10.53
CA ALA A 176 -16.39 3.66 10.25
C ALA A 176 -17.91 3.80 10.39
N SER A 177 -18.65 3.60 9.29
CA SER A 177 -20.12 3.63 9.33
C SER A 177 -20.76 2.27 9.59
N SER A 178 -20.09 1.17 9.22
CA SER A 178 -20.68 -0.18 9.31
C SER A 178 -19.79 -1.22 9.99
N TRP A 179 -18.51 -1.32 9.65
CA TRP A 179 -17.53 -2.20 10.28
C TRP A 179 -16.11 -1.67 10.10
N ILE A 180 -15.15 -2.26 10.84
CA ILE A 180 -13.73 -1.95 10.78
C ILE A 180 -12.96 -3.19 10.34
N TYR A 181 -12.03 -3.00 9.42
CA TYR A 181 -11.11 -4.05 8.99
C TYR A 181 -9.86 -4.03 9.88
N ALA A 182 -9.69 -5.02 10.75
CA ALA A 182 -8.47 -5.22 11.51
C ALA A 182 -7.49 -6.09 10.70
N VAL A 183 -6.39 -5.49 10.25
CA VAL A 183 -5.34 -6.15 9.50
C VAL A 183 -4.44 -6.91 10.49
N SER A 184 -4.47 -8.24 10.48
CA SER A 184 -3.54 -9.02 11.31
C SER A 184 -2.16 -9.08 10.66
N VAL A 185 -1.30 -8.10 10.95
CA VAL A 185 0.06 -8.05 10.39
C VAL A 185 1.05 -8.75 11.32
N THR A 186 1.47 -9.96 10.96
CA THR A 186 2.88 -10.36 11.09
C THR A 186 3.31 -11.18 9.86
N GLY A 187 3.41 -10.49 8.72
CA GLY A 187 4.05 -10.97 7.48
C GLY A 187 3.08 -11.37 6.36
N VAL A 188 3.37 -10.94 5.13
CA VAL A 188 2.65 -11.32 3.89
C VAL A 188 3.10 -12.66 3.29
N THR A 189 3.70 -13.54 4.09
CA THR A 189 4.06 -14.89 3.65
C THR A 189 2.95 -15.87 4.05
N GLY A 190 2.27 -16.39 3.03
CA GLY A 190 1.27 -17.43 3.16
C GLY A 190 1.79 -18.67 3.91
N THR A 191 0.84 -19.40 4.50
CA THR A 191 1.01 -20.63 5.30
C THR A 191 1.64 -20.46 6.68
N ARG A 192 0.99 -19.69 7.56
CA ARG A 192 0.98 -20.06 8.99
C ARG A 192 -0.22 -20.95 9.28
N THR A 193 -0.02 -21.95 10.14
CA THR A 193 -1.09 -22.79 10.70
C THR A 193 -1.88 -22.09 11.79
N ASP A 194 -1.34 -21.03 12.39
CA ASP A 194 -1.90 -20.39 13.58
C ASP A 194 -2.08 -18.87 13.40
N LEU A 195 -3.08 -18.31 14.10
CA LEU A 195 -3.36 -16.88 14.15
C LEU A 195 -2.23 -16.11 14.89
N ALA A 196 -2.13 -14.80 14.64
CA ALA A 196 -1.13 -13.96 15.32
C ALA A 196 -1.40 -13.90 16.83
N SER A 197 -0.34 -14.05 17.65
CA SER A 197 -0.45 -14.15 19.10
C SER A 197 -0.87 -12.84 19.78
N ASP A 198 -0.62 -11.69 19.15
CA ASP A 198 -0.97 -10.35 19.62
C ASP A 198 -2.39 -9.92 19.22
N LEU A 199 -3.08 -10.72 18.41
CA LEU A 199 -4.40 -10.40 17.89
C LEU A 199 -5.46 -10.14 18.98
N PRO A 200 -5.58 -10.93 20.07
CA PRO A 200 -6.59 -10.68 21.10
C PRO A 200 -6.39 -9.32 21.80
N GLU A 201 -5.13 -8.95 22.05
CA GLU A 201 -4.79 -7.64 22.63
C GLU A 201 -5.14 -6.52 21.65
N PHE A 202 -4.84 -6.70 20.36
CA PHE A 202 -5.15 -5.72 19.33
C PHE A 202 -6.67 -5.50 19.19
N ILE A 203 -7.48 -6.55 19.12
CA ILE A 203 -8.95 -6.44 19.09
C ILE A 203 -9.45 -5.72 20.35
N ALA A 204 -8.93 -6.07 21.53
CA ALA A 204 -9.29 -5.41 22.78
C ALA A 204 -8.95 -3.91 22.78
N ARG A 205 -7.81 -3.51 22.21
CA ARG A 205 -7.44 -2.10 22.02
C ARG A 205 -8.44 -1.38 21.12
N ILE A 206 -8.80 -1.94 19.97
CA ILE A 206 -9.83 -1.36 19.08
C ILE A 206 -11.15 -1.21 19.83
N ARG A 207 -11.59 -2.24 20.54
CA ARG A 207 -12.88 -2.27 21.23
C ARG A 207 -13.01 -1.23 22.35
N LYS A 208 -11.91 -0.78 22.96
CA LYS A 208 -11.93 0.35 23.92
C LYS A 208 -12.41 1.67 23.30
N HIS A 209 -12.30 1.82 21.99
CA HIS A 209 -12.63 3.06 21.28
C HIS A 209 -13.92 2.99 20.46
N THR A 210 -14.51 1.80 20.26
CA THR A 210 -15.67 1.64 19.37
C THR A 210 -16.51 0.39 19.64
N SER A 211 -17.83 0.54 19.42
CA SER A 211 -18.79 -0.57 19.40
C SER A 211 -19.06 -1.11 18.00
N VAL A 212 -18.53 -0.46 16.96
CA VAL A 212 -18.67 -0.89 15.56
C VAL A 212 -18.06 -2.31 15.40
N PRO A 213 -18.70 -3.20 14.60
CA PRO A 213 -18.17 -4.53 14.34
C PRO A 213 -16.73 -4.53 13.84
N ILE A 214 -15.92 -5.47 14.34
CA ILE A 214 -14.52 -5.66 13.94
C ILE A 214 -14.42 -6.96 13.15
N ALA A 215 -14.04 -6.90 11.88
CA ALA A 215 -13.69 -8.09 11.12
C ALA A 215 -12.17 -8.18 10.94
N VAL A 216 -11.63 -9.37 11.17
CA VAL A 216 -10.19 -9.61 11.12
C VAL A 216 -9.83 -10.33 9.83
N GLY A 217 -8.84 -9.80 9.11
CA GLY A 217 -8.28 -10.43 7.93
C GLY A 217 -6.84 -10.90 8.12
N PHE A 218 -6.36 -11.69 7.15
CA PHE A 218 -5.04 -12.36 7.03
C PHE A 218 -4.92 -13.72 7.75
N GLY A 219 -4.48 -14.74 6.99
CA GLY A 219 -4.15 -16.08 7.52
C GLY A 219 -5.34 -17.03 7.77
N VAL A 220 -6.57 -16.64 7.42
CA VAL A 220 -7.76 -17.49 7.60
C VAL A 220 -7.91 -18.43 6.39
N SER A 221 -7.84 -19.74 6.64
CA SER A 221 -7.97 -20.77 5.60
C SER A 221 -8.70 -22.03 6.08
N GLN A 222 -9.03 -22.11 7.37
CA GLN A 222 -9.70 -23.26 7.98
C GLN A 222 -10.84 -22.78 8.87
N ARG A 223 -11.87 -23.62 9.04
CA ARG A 223 -13.03 -23.34 9.90
C ARG A 223 -12.60 -23.00 11.33
N GLN A 224 -11.60 -23.71 11.85
CA GLN A 224 -11.09 -23.50 13.20
C GLN A 224 -10.57 -22.07 13.40
N HIS A 225 -9.90 -21.48 12.39
CA HIS A 225 -9.44 -20.09 12.45
C HIS A 225 -10.62 -19.12 12.60
N VAL A 226 -11.72 -19.33 11.85
CA VAL A 226 -12.93 -18.49 11.95
C VAL A 226 -13.54 -18.57 13.35
N LEU A 227 -13.60 -19.77 13.93
CA LEU A 227 -14.12 -19.96 15.28
C LEU A 227 -13.22 -19.31 16.35
N ASP A 228 -11.91 -19.43 16.21
CA ASP A 228 -10.95 -18.85 17.16
C ASP A 228 -10.94 -17.33 17.09
N LEU A 229 -11.09 -16.73 15.91
CA LEU A 229 -11.33 -15.29 15.75
C LEU A 229 -12.55 -14.82 16.58
N GLY A 230 -13.65 -15.56 16.52
CA GLY A 230 -14.84 -15.28 17.33
C GLY A 230 -14.57 -15.35 18.83
N LYS A 231 -13.81 -16.37 19.29
CA LYS A 231 -13.38 -16.48 20.70
C LYS A 231 -12.50 -15.32 21.15
N HIS A 232 -11.70 -14.77 20.23
CA HIS A 232 -10.85 -13.60 20.49
C HIS A 232 -11.60 -12.26 20.37
N GLY A 233 -12.91 -12.28 20.12
CA GLY A 233 -13.77 -11.10 20.13
C GLY A 233 -13.95 -10.41 18.78
N ALA A 234 -13.55 -11.05 17.67
CA ALA A 234 -13.88 -10.56 16.33
C ALA A 234 -15.36 -10.79 16.02
N ASP A 235 -16.00 -9.80 15.39
CA ASP A 235 -17.38 -9.89 14.90
C ASP A 235 -17.43 -10.48 13.47
N GLY A 236 -16.30 -10.48 12.74
CA GLY A 236 -16.17 -11.06 11.41
C GLY A 236 -14.79 -11.65 11.10
N ALA A 237 -14.73 -12.50 10.07
CA ALA A 237 -13.51 -13.09 9.53
C ALA A 237 -13.42 -12.82 8.02
N VAL A 238 -12.30 -12.24 7.59
CA VAL A 238 -12.05 -11.93 6.18
C VAL A 238 -11.13 -12.98 5.55
N VAL A 239 -11.55 -13.53 4.41
CA VAL A 239 -10.86 -14.62 3.71
C VAL A 239 -10.64 -14.25 2.24
N GLY A 240 -9.37 -14.04 1.85
CA GLY A 240 -8.99 -13.76 0.46
C GLY A 240 -8.11 -14.84 -0.16
N SER A 241 -6.86 -14.97 0.29
CA SER A 241 -5.88 -15.85 -0.37
C SER A 241 -6.31 -17.32 -0.48
N ALA A 242 -7.09 -17.84 0.47
CA ALA A 242 -7.62 -19.21 0.38
C ALA A 242 -8.60 -19.36 -0.80
N ILE A 243 -9.48 -18.38 -1.04
CA ILE A 243 -10.42 -18.36 -2.17
C ILE A 243 -9.65 -18.26 -3.49
N ILE A 244 -8.69 -17.33 -3.58
CA ILE A 244 -7.85 -17.15 -4.77
C ILE A 244 -7.04 -18.41 -5.10
N ASN A 245 -6.44 -19.06 -4.10
CA ASN A 245 -5.72 -20.32 -4.29
C ASN A 245 -6.65 -21.46 -4.76
N THR A 246 -7.87 -21.54 -4.23
CA THR A 246 -8.87 -22.52 -4.68
C THR A 246 -9.25 -22.33 -6.15
N ILE A 247 -9.43 -21.08 -6.58
CA ILE A 247 -9.71 -20.74 -7.99
C ILE A 247 -8.52 -21.13 -8.87
N GLN A 248 -7.30 -20.79 -8.45
CA GLN A 248 -6.04 -21.08 -9.16
C GLN A 248 -5.80 -22.59 -9.37
N ASN A 249 -6.23 -23.41 -8.41
CA ASN A 249 -5.99 -24.86 -8.39
C ASN A 249 -7.10 -25.68 -9.07
N ALA A 250 -8.11 -25.02 -9.64
CA ALA A 250 -9.18 -25.69 -10.38
C ALA A 250 -8.91 -25.65 -11.89
N THR A 251 -9.36 -26.67 -12.61
CA THR A 251 -9.03 -26.91 -14.03
C THR A 251 -10.06 -26.33 -15.00
N SER A 252 -11.25 -25.95 -14.54
CA SER A 252 -12.30 -25.36 -15.38
C SER A 252 -13.13 -24.32 -14.62
N SER A 253 -13.86 -23.46 -15.34
CA SER A 253 -14.78 -22.48 -14.75
C SER A 253 -15.81 -23.12 -13.82
N GLN A 254 -16.42 -24.24 -14.22
CA GLN A 254 -17.40 -24.92 -13.40
C GLN A 254 -16.78 -25.47 -12.11
N GLU A 255 -15.59 -26.08 -12.21
CA GLU A 255 -14.87 -26.58 -11.04
C GLU A 255 -14.47 -25.44 -10.09
N ARG A 256 -14.09 -24.26 -10.61
CA ARG A 256 -13.81 -23.06 -9.81
C ARG A 256 -15.01 -22.66 -8.97
N VAL A 257 -16.18 -22.57 -9.60
CA VAL A 257 -17.45 -22.22 -8.95
C VAL A 257 -17.79 -23.24 -7.84
N ASP A 258 -17.71 -24.53 -8.16
CA ASP A 258 -18.07 -25.60 -7.22
C ASP A 258 -17.11 -25.67 -6.03
N LYS A 259 -15.79 -25.56 -6.26
CA LYS A 259 -14.80 -25.56 -5.18
C LYS A 259 -14.87 -24.33 -4.29
N VAL A 260 -15.16 -23.14 -4.84
CA VAL A 260 -15.34 -21.92 -4.03
C VAL A 260 -16.58 -22.02 -3.16
N ARG A 261 -17.70 -22.50 -3.71
CA ARG A 261 -18.91 -22.77 -2.93
C ARG A 261 -18.62 -23.74 -1.78
N GLN A 262 -17.93 -24.84 -2.07
CA GLN A 262 -17.60 -25.85 -1.06
C GLN A 262 -16.67 -25.29 0.02
N LEU A 263 -15.60 -24.59 -0.37
CA LEU A 263 -14.67 -23.97 0.58
C LEU A 263 -15.41 -23.04 1.55
N ILE A 264 -16.26 -22.15 1.04
CA ILE A 264 -16.99 -21.19 1.88
C ILE A 264 -18.02 -21.93 2.76
N THR A 265 -18.67 -22.98 2.24
CA THR A 265 -19.53 -23.84 3.05
C THR A 265 -18.76 -24.48 4.20
N ASP A 266 -17.55 -24.98 3.97
CA ASP A 266 -16.72 -25.60 5.01
C ASP A 266 -16.28 -24.58 6.07
N LEU A 267 -15.89 -23.38 5.63
CA LEU A 267 -15.44 -22.30 6.52
C LEU A 267 -16.59 -21.76 7.38
N THR A 268 -17.76 -21.53 6.78
CA THR A 268 -18.91 -20.88 7.43
C THR A 268 -19.85 -21.86 8.12
N GLY A 269 -19.93 -23.10 7.62
CA GLY A 269 -20.97 -24.06 8.00
C GLY A 269 -22.27 -23.84 7.21
N GLY A 270 -22.20 -23.06 6.14
CA GLY A 270 -23.31 -22.70 5.27
C GLY A 270 -23.92 -21.31 5.54
N PRO A 271 -24.94 -20.93 4.75
CA PRO A 271 -25.63 -19.65 4.87
C PRO A 271 -26.19 -19.37 6.26
N CYS A 272 -26.22 -18.09 6.63
CA CYS A 272 -26.82 -17.65 7.89
C CYS A 272 -28.27 -18.12 7.98
N PRO A 273 -28.67 -18.83 9.06
CA PRO A 273 -30.02 -19.38 9.18
C PRO A 273 -31.11 -18.33 9.00
N ALA A 274 -32.22 -18.71 8.38
CA ALA A 274 -33.39 -17.85 8.23
C ALA A 274 -34.03 -17.46 9.58
N SER A 275 -33.75 -18.21 10.65
CA SER A 275 -34.17 -17.90 12.02
C SER A 275 -33.42 -16.71 12.64
N ALA A 276 -32.32 -16.25 12.03
CA ALA A 276 -31.61 -15.07 12.48
C ALA A 276 -32.48 -13.83 12.25
N THR A 277 -32.72 -13.05 13.31
CA THR A 277 -33.49 -11.81 13.23
C THR A 277 -32.80 -10.84 12.28
N ASP A 278 -33.53 -10.30 11.31
CA ASP A 278 -33.01 -9.23 10.46
C ASP A 278 -32.60 -8.05 11.34
N GLY A 279 -31.31 -7.76 11.39
CA GLY A 279 -30.79 -6.63 12.15
C GLY A 279 -31.38 -5.33 11.63
N ASP A 280 -31.82 -4.45 12.53
CA ASP A 280 -32.16 -3.06 12.22
C ASP A 280 -31.05 -2.10 12.68
N ALA A 281 -29.79 -2.58 12.58
CA ALA A 281 -28.64 -1.79 12.98
C ALA A 281 -28.48 -0.59 12.05
N LYS A 282 -28.56 0.62 12.63
CA LYS A 282 -28.35 1.87 11.89
C LYS A 282 -26.85 2.08 11.64
N PRO A 283 -26.44 2.59 10.47
CA PRO A 283 -25.09 3.05 10.25
C PRO A 283 -24.71 4.11 11.30
N ARG A 284 -23.46 4.09 11.74
CA ARG A 284 -22.94 5.13 12.62
C ARG A 284 -22.74 6.42 11.83
N GLU A 285 -23.05 7.55 12.45
CA GLU A 285 -22.67 8.86 11.91
C GLU A 285 -21.14 9.00 11.90
N THR A 286 -20.61 9.35 10.73
CA THR A 286 -19.17 9.39 10.48
C THR A 286 -18.62 10.81 10.60
N SER A 287 -17.45 10.96 11.20
CA SER A 287 -16.73 12.24 11.17
C SER A 287 -16.16 12.51 9.78
N LEU A 288 -16.38 13.71 9.25
CA LEU A 288 -15.64 14.22 8.10
C LEU A 288 -14.24 14.68 8.53
N VAL A 289 -13.30 14.61 7.59
CA VAL A 289 -11.94 15.13 7.77
C VAL A 289 -11.83 16.43 6.98
N GLU A 290 -11.54 17.53 7.66
CA GLU A 290 -11.34 18.82 7.00
C GLU A 290 -9.92 18.96 6.45
N LYS A 291 -9.88 19.39 5.17
CA LYS A 291 -8.74 19.85 4.35
C LYS A 291 -7.61 18.85 4.11
N ALA A 292 -7.32 18.63 2.82
CA ALA A 292 -6.18 17.82 2.39
C ALA A 292 -4.85 18.40 2.92
N PRO A 293 -3.87 17.55 3.25
CA PRO A 293 -2.60 17.99 3.83
C PRO A 293 -1.78 18.86 2.86
N GLN A 294 -0.96 19.75 3.41
CA GLN A 294 -0.20 20.76 2.64
C GLN A 294 0.96 20.18 1.79
N TYR A 295 1.25 18.88 1.90
CA TYR A 295 2.36 18.21 1.23
C TYR A 295 2.01 17.58 -0.14
N ALA A 296 0.86 17.93 -0.71
CA ALA A 296 0.34 17.28 -1.92
C ALA A 296 1.10 17.60 -3.24
N PHE A 297 2.13 18.45 -3.26
CA PHE A 297 2.81 18.88 -4.52
C PHE A 297 1.81 19.20 -5.66
N GLY A 298 0.66 19.80 -5.34
CA GLY A 298 -0.47 19.92 -6.27
C GLY A 298 -1.28 18.62 -6.35
N GLU A 299 -1.47 18.11 -7.57
CA GLU A 299 -2.17 16.83 -7.85
C GLU A 299 -1.23 15.61 -7.89
N PHE A 300 0.08 15.84 -7.79
CA PHE A 300 1.12 14.81 -8.01
C PHE A 300 1.71 14.22 -6.72
N GLY A 301 1.26 14.67 -5.56
CA GLY A 301 1.75 14.24 -4.25
C GLY A 301 0.62 13.83 -3.32
N GLY A 302 0.99 13.60 -2.07
CA GLY A 302 0.12 13.03 -1.06
C GLY A 302 0.79 11.85 -0.39
N ARG A 303 0.06 11.23 0.53
CA ARG A 303 0.57 10.10 1.31
C ARG A 303 -0.34 8.90 1.14
N TYR A 304 -0.34 8.31 -0.05
CA TYR A 304 -1.12 7.10 -0.34
C TYR A 304 -0.33 5.86 0.09
N ILE A 305 -0.58 5.38 1.31
CA ILE A 305 0.12 4.26 1.94
C ILE A 305 -0.84 3.37 2.71
N PRO A 306 -0.53 2.07 2.84
CA PRO A 306 -1.26 1.19 3.74
C PRO A 306 -1.18 1.66 5.19
N GLU A 307 -2.24 1.43 5.94
CA GLU A 307 -2.35 1.82 7.36
C GLU A 307 -1.16 1.32 8.20
N THR A 308 -0.62 0.15 7.85
CA THR A 308 0.55 -0.48 8.50
C THR A 308 1.80 0.40 8.50
N LEU A 309 1.96 1.24 7.47
CA LEU A 309 3.11 2.12 7.27
C LEU A 309 2.90 3.54 7.81
N VAL A 310 1.69 3.89 8.25
CA VAL A 310 1.39 5.28 8.61
C VAL A 310 2.24 5.76 9.78
N GLN A 311 2.28 5.01 10.89
CA GLN A 311 3.11 5.39 12.03
C GLN A 311 4.58 5.61 11.65
N ALA A 312 5.15 4.75 10.81
CA ALA A 312 6.56 4.84 10.42
C ALA A 312 6.87 6.07 9.57
N HIS A 313 5.92 6.49 8.73
CA HIS A 313 6.06 7.73 7.98
C HIS A 313 5.86 8.96 8.86
N ASP A 314 5.02 8.90 9.91
CA ASP A 314 4.86 10.00 10.89
C ASP A 314 6.17 10.20 11.68
N GLU A 315 6.76 9.09 12.14
CA GLU A 315 8.07 9.09 12.80
C GLU A 315 9.17 9.64 11.88
N LEU A 316 9.19 9.22 10.61
CA LEU A 316 10.14 9.71 9.61
C LEU A 316 9.97 11.21 9.34
N GLU A 317 8.74 11.67 9.13
CA GLU A 317 8.44 13.09 8.87
C GLU A 317 8.87 13.97 10.04
N LYS A 318 8.53 13.55 11.27
CA LYS A 318 8.94 14.26 12.48
C LYS A 318 10.46 14.32 12.59
N ALA A 319 11.14 13.18 12.50
CA ALA A 319 12.60 13.12 12.60
C ALA A 319 13.30 13.92 11.50
N TYR A 320 12.74 13.93 10.28
CA TYR A 320 13.23 14.73 9.19
C TYR A 320 13.13 16.23 9.51
N ASN A 321 11.94 16.70 9.91
CA ASN A 321 11.70 18.10 10.23
C ASN A 321 12.59 18.60 11.38
N GLU A 322 12.77 17.78 12.41
CA GLU A 322 13.71 18.06 13.51
C GLU A 322 15.17 18.10 13.01
N ALA A 323 15.55 17.21 12.09
CA ALA A 323 16.91 17.16 11.56
C ALA A 323 17.26 18.35 10.66
N ILE A 324 16.37 18.78 9.77
CA ILE A 324 16.64 19.95 8.93
C ILE A 324 16.63 21.27 9.70
N ALA A 325 15.96 21.32 10.85
CA ALA A 325 15.97 22.47 11.77
C ALA A 325 17.22 22.49 12.66
N ASP A 326 17.96 21.38 12.76
CA ASP A 326 19.15 21.24 13.60
C ASP A 326 20.44 21.64 12.85
N PRO A 327 21.12 22.74 13.25
CA PRO A 327 22.36 23.17 12.61
C PRO A 327 23.49 22.14 12.67
N ALA A 328 23.52 21.29 13.71
CA ALA A 328 24.54 20.25 13.84
C ALA A 328 24.36 19.16 12.78
N PHE A 329 23.11 18.79 12.46
CA PHE A 329 22.81 17.87 11.37
C PHE A 329 23.25 18.44 10.02
N ILE A 330 22.89 19.69 9.74
CA ILE A 330 23.24 20.36 8.49
C ILE A 330 24.76 20.47 8.35
N ALA A 331 25.48 20.80 9.43
CA ALA A 331 26.93 20.83 9.45
C ALA A 331 27.54 19.45 9.18
N GLU A 332 26.97 18.37 9.74
CA GLU A 332 27.41 16.99 9.49
C GLU A 332 27.20 16.57 8.03
N VAL A 333 26.03 16.86 7.45
CA VAL A 333 25.74 16.61 6.03
C VAL A 333 26.73 17.38 5.14
N ALA A 334 26.97 18.67 5.43
CA ALA A 334 27.91 19.51 4.69
C ALA A 334 29.36 18.99 4.82
N ARG A 335 29.74 18.50 6.00
CA ARG A 335 31.04 17.87 6.24
C ARG A 335 31.20 16.63 5.37
N TYR A 336 30.23 15.72 5.33
CA TYR A 336 30.29 14.56 4.43
C TYR A 336 30.28 14.94 2.96
N ARG A 337 29.53 15.98 2.55
CA ARG A 337 29.58 16.51 1.19
C ARG A 337 31.00 16.91 0.81
N LYS A 338 31.72 17.59 1.69
CA LYS A 338 33.10 18.06 1.44
C LYS A 338 34.14 16.96 1.56
N GLU A 339 34.16 16.23 2.67
CA GLU A 339 35.25 15.33 3.05
C GLU A 339 35.13 13.93 2.45
N TYR A 340 33.91 13.47 2.16
CA TYR A 340 33.67 12.09 1.73
C TYR A 340 33.11 11.98 0.31
N ILE A 341 32.11 12.79 -0.03
CA ILE A 341 31.50 12.78 -1.38
C ILE A 341 32.42 13.44 -2.42
N GLY A 342 33.24 14.42 -2.02
CA GLY A 342 34.10 15.19 -2.92
C GLY A 342 33.42 16.40 -3.56
N GLY A 343 32.43 16.98 -2.87
CA GLY A 343 31.77 18.22 -3.27
C GLY A 343 32.51 19.49 -2.79
N PRO A 344 32.18 20.67 -3.35
CA PRO A 344 31.24 20.88 -4.45
C PRO A 344 31.77 20.32 -5.77
N THR A 345 30.90 19.69 -6.56
CA THR A 345 31.30 19.25 -7.91
C THR A 345 31.39 20.46 -8.83
N MET A 346 32.16 20.38 -9.92
CA MET A 346 32.37 21.53 -10.80
C MET A 346 31.24 21.71 -11.82
N THR A 347 30.92 22.96 -12.16
CA THR A 347 30.33 23.32 -13.45
C THR A 347 31.43 23.34 -14.51
N TYR A 348 31.14 22.82 -15.69
CA TYR A 348 32.08 22.73 -16.79
C TYR A 348 31.47 23.32 -18.05
N HIS A 349 32.15 24.31 -18.64
CA HIS A 349 31.76 24.86 -19.94
C HIS A 349 32.15 23.89 -21.06
N ALA A 350 31.15 23.26 -21.68
CA ALA A 350 31.36 22.35 -22.80
C ALA A 350 31.58 23.16 -24.10
N LYS A 351 32.76 23.76 -24.25
CA LYS A 351 33.11 24.68 -25.35
C LYS A 351 32.81 24.10 -26.75
N ARG A 352 33.27 22.87 -27.02
CA ARG A 352 33.04 22.21 -28.31
C ARG A 352 31.56 21.97 -28.59
N LEU A 353 30.79 21.57 -27.59
CA LEU A 353 29.35 21.33 -27.74
C LEU A 353 28.60 22.65 -27.96
N THR A 354 29.03 23.70 -27.26
CA THR A 354 28.57 25.08 -27.44
C THR A 354 28.83 25.58 -28.87
N GLU A 355 30.05 25.38 -29.39
CA GLU A 355 30.42 25.71 -30.77
C GLU A 355 29.56 24.95 -31.79
N MET A 356 29.34 23.65 -31.56
CA MET A 356 28.48 22.82 -32.42
C MET A 356 27.01 23.28 -32.43
N CYS A 357 26.48 23.78 -31.31
CA CYS A 357 25.12 24.28 -31.22
C CYS A 357 24.94 25.69 -31.80
N GLY A 358 26.02 26.43 -32.06
CA GLY A 358 26.00 27.70 -32.79
C GLY A 358 25.30 28.89 -32.10
N GLY A 359 24.86 28.75 -30.85
CA GLY A 359 24.17 29.84 -30.13
C GLY A 359 24.06 29.65 -28.62
N ALA A 360 23.59 28.48 -28.17
CA ALA A 360 23.42 28.21 -26.75
C ALA A 360 24.77 27.96 -26.04
N GLN A 361 24.99 28.57 -24.87
CA GLN A 361 26.12 28.26 -23.99
C GLN A 361 25.81 27.01 -23.17
N ILE A 362 26.59 25.94 -23.34
CA ILE A 362 26.29 24.64 -22.73
C ILE A 362 27.23 24.36 -21.56
N TRP A 363 26.63 24.28 -20.38
CA TRP A 363 27.31 24.03 -19.12
C TRP A 363 26.84 22.71 -18.51
N LEU A 364 27.78 21.93 -17.98
CA LEU A 364 27.50 20.65 -17.36
C LEU A 364 27.80 20.73 -15.87
N LYS A 365 26.85 20.35 -15.02
CA LYS A 365 27.09 20.13 -13.60
C LYS A 365 27.62 18.70 -13.40
N ARG A 366 28.90 18.58 -13.06
CA ARG A 366 29.69 17.33 -13.13
C ARG A 366 29.44 16.39 -11.94
N GLU A 367 28.18 16.06 -11.65
CA GLU A 367 27.83 15.14 -10.54
C GLU A 367 28.30 13.70 -10.74
N GLU A 368 28.72 13.32 -11.94
CA GLU A 368 29.40 12.04 -12.17
C GLU A 368 30.81 11.97 -11.57
N LEU A 369 31.38 13.11 -11.12
CA LEU A 369 32.63 13.16 -10.37
C LEU A 369 32.46 12.96 -8.85
N ALA A 370 31.22 12.89 -8.35
CA ALA A 370 30.98 12.52 -6.96
C ALA A 370 31.56 11.12 -6.68
N HIS A 371 31.95 10.82 -5.44
CA HIS A 371 32.66 9.59 -5.05
C HIS A 371 32.09 8.29 -5.66
N THR A 372 30.76 8.17 -5.73
CA THR A 372 30.09 6.97 -6.25
C THR A 372 29.76 7.02 -7.75
N GLY A 373 30.21 8.06 -8.45
CA GLY A 373 29.99 8.27 -9.88
C GLY A 373 28.62 8.87 -10.24
N ALA A 374 27.83 9.34 -9.27
CA ALA A 374 26.52 9.94 -9.50
C ALA A 374 26.04 10.77 -8.28
N HIS A 375 25.07 11.66 -8.53
CA HIS A 375 24.43 12.49 -7.51
C HIS A 375 23.70 11.74 -6.38
N LYS A 376 23.43 10.44 -6.54
CA LYS A 376 22.60 9.67 -5.60
C LYS A 376 23.19 9.58 -4.20
N ILE A 377 24.51 9.72 -4.05
CA ILE A 377 25.20 9.73 -2.76
C ILE A 377 24.80 10.91 -1.85
N ASN A 378 24.42 12.05 -2.43
CA ASN A 378 23.95 13.22 -1.64
C ASN A 378 22.72 12.84 -0.81
N ASN A 379 21.74 12.21 -1.47
CA ASN A 379 20.54 11.69 -0.85
C ASN A 379 20.83 10.53 0.10
N ALA A 380 21.64 9.56 -0.33
CA ALA A 380 21.94 8.37 0.47
C ALA A 380 22.60 8.71 1.81
N ILE A 381 23.55 9.65 1.85
CA ILE A 381 24.18 10.11 3.09
C ILE A 381 23.16 10.80 4.00
N GLY A 382 22.35 11.72 3.45
CA GLY A 382 21.34 12.42 4.24
C GLY A 382 20.33 11.47 4.89
N GLN A 383 19.80 10.52 4.12
CA GLN A 383 18.86 9.52 4.64
C GLN A 383 19.51 8.51 5.58
N ALA A 384 20.76 8.09 5.37
CA ALA A 384 21.46 7.21 6.30
C ALA A 384 21.71 7.90 7.66
N LEU A 385 22.01 9.21 7.66
CA LEU A 385 22.08 10.00 8.91
C LEU A 385 20.71 10.10 9.60
N LEU A 386 19.62 10.27 8.84
CA LEU A 386 18.26 10.22 9.39
C LEU A 386 17.95 8.85 10.01
N ALA A 387 18.30 7.76 9.32
CA ALA A 387 18.12 6.40 9.83
C ALA A 387 18.86 6.20 11.16
N LYS A 388 20.08 6.74 11.28
CA LYS A 388 20.87 6.71 12.52
C LYS A 388 20.17 7.44 13.66
N ARG A 389 19.58 8.61 13.38
CA ARG A 389 18.78 9.38 14.36
C ARG A 389 17.52 8.64 14.79
N LEU A 390 16.87 7.95 13.87
CA LEU A 390 15.72 7.09 14.13
C LEU A 390 16.09 5.77 14.85
N GLY A 391 17.38 5.52 15.10
CA GLY A 391 17.85 4.29 15.75
C GLY A 391 17.70 3.04 14.90
N LYS A 392 17.50 3.18 13.59
CA LYS A 392 17.31 2.06 12.65
C LYS A 392 18.68 1.50 12.27
N LYS A 393 18.80 0.17 12.36
CA LYS A 393 20.07 -0.54 12.09
C LYS A 393 20.09 -1.23 10.73
N ARG A 394 18.90 -1.61 10.26
CA ARG A 394 18.70 -2.26 8.97
C ARG A 394 18.18 -1.23 7.96
N ILE A 395 18.83 -1.19 6.81
CA ILE A 395 18.45 -0.35 5.68
C ILE A 395 18.01 -1.25 4.54
N ILE A 396 16.96 -0.82 3.85
CA ILE A 396 16.64 -1.36 2.54
C ILE A 396 16.68 -0.26 1.48
N ALA A 397 16.90 -0.69 0.24
CA ALA A 397 16.82 0.17 -0.93
C ALA A 397 16.38 -0.64 -2.15
N GLU A 398 15.93 0.07 -3.17
CA GLU A 398 15.58 -0.40 -4.49
C GLU A 398 16.63 0.06 -5.51
N THR A 399 16.83 -0.65 -6.62
CA THR A 399 17.60 -0.05 -7.73
C THR A 399 17.31 -0.70 -9.07
N GLY A 400 17.42 0.09 -10.15
CA GLY A 400 17.36 -0.38 -11.54
C GLY A 400 18.75 -0.30 -12.17
N ALA A 401 19.21 0.91 -12.49
CA ALA A 401 20.55 1.12 -13.05
C ALA A 401 21.71 0.77 -12.09
N GLY A 402 21.44 0.51 -10.80
CA GLY A 402 22.45 0.17 -9.79
C GLY A 402 23.10 1.36 -9.09
N GLN A 403 23.04 2.56 -9.67
CA GLN A 403 23.69 3.76 -9.09
C GLN A 403 23.14 4.15 -7.72
N HIS A 404 21.84 3.97 -7.49
CA HIS A 404 21.23 4.25 -6.18
C HIS A 404 21.69 3.22 -5.14
N GLY A 405 21.63 1.94 -5.50
CA GLY A 405 22.12 0.88 -4.61
C GLY A 405 23.61 1.02 -4.27
N VAL A 406 24.47 1.41 -5.21
CA VAL A 406 25.89 1.71 -4.92
C VAL A 406 26.04 2.90 -3.96
N ALA A 407 25.27 3.97 -4.16
CA ALA A 407 25.28 5.12 -3.28
C ALA A 407 24.82 4.76 -1.85
N THR A 408 23.73 4.02 -1.72
CA THR A 408 23.21 3.56 -0.42
C THR A 408 24.17 2.59 0.25
N ALA A 409 24.78 1.64 -0.49
CA ALA A 409 25.78 0.73 0.04
C ALA A 409 27.01 1.47 0.57
N THR A 410 27.44 2.50 -0.14
CA THR A 410 28.55 3.36 0.29
C THR A 410 28.21 4.10 1.59
N ALA A 411 27.02 4.69 1.68
CA ALA A 411 26.55 5.38 2.88
C ALA A 411 26.40 4.42 4.08
N CYS A 412 25.84 3.22 3.87
CA CYS A 412 25.64 2.23 4.92
C CYS A 412 26.97 1.66 5.42
N ALA A 413 27.92 1.37 4.51
CA ALA A 413 29.26 0.93 4.87
C ALA A 413 30.00 1.98 5.72
N LEU A 414 29.88 3.27 5.38
CA LEU A 414 30.43 4.38 6.16
C LEU A 414 29.82 4.47 7.57
N MET A 415 28.55 4.14 7.72
CA MET A 415 27.80 4.29 8.97
C MET A 415 27.66 3.00 9.79
N GLY A 416 28.20 1.89 9.30
CA GLY A 416 28.10 0.59 9.95
C GLY A 416 26.67 0.05 10.02
N MET A 417 25.90 0.23 8.94
CA MET A 417 24.50 -0.22 8.84
C MET A 417 24.38 -1.41 7.87
N ASP A 418 23.49 -2.34 8.21
CA ASP A 418 23.19 -3.47 7.32
C ASP A 418 22.31 -2.99 6.16
N LEU A 419 22.65 -3.39 4.93
CA LEU A 419 21.89 -3.00 3.74
C LEU A 419 21.43 -4.22 2.94
N THR A 420 20.14 -4.25 2.62
CA THR A 420 19.55 -5.10 1.58
C THR A 420 19.05 -4.26 0.42
N VAL A 421 19.56 -4.53 -0.80
CA VAL A 421 19.13 -3.88 -2.03
C VAL A 421 18.28 -4.83 -2.85
N TYR A 422 17.04 -4.43 -3.14
CA TYR A 422 16.16 -5.11 -4.09
C TYR A 422 16.41 -4.57 -5.49
N MET A 423 16.59 -5.47 -6.46
CA MET A 423 16.91 -5.11 -7.83
C MET A 423 16.26 -6.10 -8.78
N GLY A 424 15.64 -5.64 -9.87
CA GLY A 424 15.05 -6.53 -10.86
C GLY A 424 16.08 -7.54 -11.38
N ALA A 425 15.69 -8.80 -11.58
CA ALA A 425 16.62 -9.85 -12.00
C ALA A 425 17.25 -9.56 -13.38
N GLU A 426 16.48 -8.94 -14.29
CA GLU A 426 17.00 -8.51 -15.59
C GLU A 426 17.94 -7.31 -15.44
N ASP A 427 17.63 -6.38 -14.53
CA ASP A 427 18.52 -5.26 -14.22
C ASP A 427 19.83 -5.73 -13.55
N CYS A 428 19.78 -6.73 -12.67
CA CYS A 428 20.96 -7.37 -12.07
C CYS A 428 21.90 -7.93 -13.15
N ARG A 429 21.34 -8.57 -14.17
CA ARG A 429 22.08 -9.12 -15.31
C ARG A 429 22.73 -7.99 -16.12
N ARG A 430 21.96 -6.95 -16.46
CA ARG A 430 22.42 -5.81 -17.28
C ARG A 430 23.44 -4.93 -16.57
N GLN A 431 23.36 -4.81 -15.24
CA GLN A 431 24.18 -3.91 -14.42
C GLN A 431 25.08 -4.67 -13.45
N SER A 432 25.62 -5.81 -13.88
CA SER A 432 26.42 -6.72 -13.05
C SER A 432 27.60 -6.05 -12.34
N LEU A 433 28.22 -5.03 -12.96
CA LEU A 433 29.29 -4.25 -12.35
C LEU A 433 28.82 -3.48 -11.10
N ASN A 434 27.63 -2.88 -11.14
CA ASN A 434 27.08 -2.19 -9.97
C ASN A 434 26.63 -3.19 -8.90
N VAL A 435 26.11 -4.35 -9.28
CA VAL A 435 25.83 -5.46 -8.34
C VAL A 435 27.10 -5.89 -7.61
N PHE A 436 28.20 -6.07 -8.35
CA PHE A 436 29.48 -6.42 -7.77
C PHE A 436 29.98 -5.35 -6.78
N ARG A 437 29.90 -4.06 -7.15
CA ARG A 437 30.26 -2.94 -6.26
C ARG A 437 29.43 -2.91 -4.98
N MET A 438 28.12 -3.11 -5.07
CA MET A 438 27.24 -3.17 -3.89
C MET A 438 27.66 -4.30 -2.95
N LYS A 439 27.92 -5.50 -3.48
CA LYS A 439 28.37 -6.65 -2.67
C LYS A 439 29.73 -6.41 -2.01
N MET A 440 30.67 -5.80 -2.73
CA MET A 440 31.97 -5.42 -2.16
C MET A 440 31.85 -4.43 -0.99
N LEU A 441 30.84 -3.56 -1.03
CA LEU A 441 30.53 -2.60 0.04
C LEU A 441 29.73 -3.25 1.20
N GLY A 442 29.53 -4.58 1.18
CA GLY A 442 28.84 -5.32 2.24
C GLY A 442 27.32 -5.40 2.10
N ALA A 443 26.74 -4.88 1.00
CA ALA A 443 25.31 -4.97 0.79
C ALA A 443 24.87 -6.37 0.33
N THR A 444 23.73 -6.83 0.82
CA THR A 444 23.01 -7.98 0.26
C THR A 444 22.20 -7.50 -0.94
N VAL A 445 22.33 -8.15 -2.11
CA VAL A 445 21.53 -7.81 -3.30
C VAL A 445 20.56 -8.94 -3.60
N VAL A 446 19.27 -8.63 -3.57
CA VAL A 446 18.16 -9.58 -3.79
C VAL A 446 17.60 -9.37 -5.20
N PRO A 447 17.79 -10.33 -6.13
CA PRO A 447 17.20 -10.27 -7.45
C PRO A 447 15.69 -10.54 -7.40
N VAL A 448 14.89 -9.64 -7.97
CA VAL A 448 13.43 -9.75 -8.05
C VAL A 448 13.04 -10.30 -9.43
N SER A 449 12.49 -11.52 -9.44
CA SER A 449 12.13 -12.25 -10.66
C SER A 449 10.63 -12.23 -10.99
N THR A 450 9.82 -11.57 -10.17
CA THR A 450 8.37 -11.41 -10.38
C THR A 450 8.07 -10.28 -11.38
N GLY A 451 6.88 -10.30 -11.97
CA GLY A 451 6.43 -9.28 -12.90
C GLY A 451 7.36 -9.10 -14.10
N SER A 452 7.75 -7.86 -14.39
CA SER A 452 8.67 -7.52 -15.47
C SER A 452 10.15 -7.78 -15.12
N ALA A 453 10.43 -8.10 -13.86
CA ALA A 453 11.77 -8.24 -13.29
C ALA A 453 12.65 -6.97 -13.47
N THR A 454 12.05 -5.78 -13.32
CA THR A 454 12.73 -4.47 -13.43
C THR A 454 12.56 -3.59 -12.18
N LEU A 455 13.01 -2.33 -12.22
CA LEU A 455 12.91 -1.35 -11.12
C LEU A 455 11.52 -1.29 -10.45
N LYS A 456 10.43 -1.35 -11.22
CA LYS A 456 9.06 -1.31 -10.68
C LYS A 456 8.84 -2.44 -9.66
N ASP A 457 9.20 -3.66 -10.05
CA ASP A 457 9.05 -4.85 -9.21
C ASP A 457 9.98 -4.79 -7.99
N ALA A 458 11.18 -4.21 -8.15
CA ALA A 458 12.11 -3.97 -7.05
C ALA A 458 11.58 -2.98 -6.00
N ILE A 459 10.90 -1.90 -6.44
CA ILE A 459 10.23 -0.95 -5.52
C ILE A 459 9.16 -1.68 -4.70
N ASN A 460 8.34 -2.49 -5.37
CA ASN A 460 7.25 -3.21 -4.72
C ASN A 460 7.75 -4.22 -3.68
N GLU A 461 8.81 -4.98 -3.98
CA GLU A 461 9.40 -5.90 -3.01
C GLU A 461 10.13 -5.18 -1.87
N ALA A 462 10.78 -4.03 -2.12
CA ALA A 462 11.37 -3.22 -1.05
C ALA A 462 10.29 -2.67 -0.10
N MET A 463 9.21 -2.10 -0.65
CA MET A 463 8.07 -1.63 0.17
C MET A 463 7.45 -2.78 0.98
N ARG A 464 7.33 -3.98 0.39
CA ARG A 464 6.80 -5.16 1.09
C ARG A 464 7.67 -5.58 2.27
N ASP A 465 8.97 -5.64 2.07
CA ASP A 465 9.91 -5.92 3.15
C ASP A 465 9.79 -4.87 4.26
N TRP A 466 9.63 -3.60 3.89
CA TRP A 466 9.44 -2.53 4.86
C TRP A 466 8.14 -2.67 5.66
N VAL A 467 7.01 -2.98 5.01
CA VAL A 467 5.73 -3.26 5.70
C VAL A 467 5.89 -4.37 6.74
N THR A 468 6.73 -5.37 6.44
CA THR A 468 6.97 -6.51 7.33
C THR A 468 7.92 -6.18 8.48
N ASN A 469 8.95 -5.35 8.23
CA ASN A 469 10.05 -5.06 9.14
C ASN A 469 10.09 -3.59 9.59
N VAL A 470 8.93 -2.93 9.64
CA VAL A 470 8.84 -1.47 9.82
C VAL A 470 9.47 -0.95 11.13
N ARG A 471 9.53 -1.80 12.16
CA ARG A 471 10.02 -1.44 13.50
C ARG A 471 11.53 -1.21 13.55
N ASP A 472 12.34 -1.98 12.82
CA ASP A 472 13.80 -1.94 12.86
C ASP A 472 14.45 -1.46 11.55
N THR A 473 13.66 -1.39 10.48
CA THR A 473 14.12 -1.08 9.12
C THR A 473 13.77 0.34 8.69
N HIS A 474 14.71 1.01 8.03
CA HIS A 474 14.45 2.24 7.26
C HIS A 474 14.62 1.99 5.76
N TYR A 475 13.71 2.53 4.95
CA TYR A 475 13.80 2.46 3.49
C TYR A 475 14.44 3.74 2.95
N ILE A 476 15.61 3.62 2.31
CA ILE A 476 16.26 4.74 1.61
C ILE A 476 15.84 4.71 0.14
N ILE A 477 14.89 5.58 -0.21
CA ILE A 477 14.41 5.70 -1.58
C ILE A 477 15.32 6.61 -2.42
N GLY A 478 15.53 6.26 -3.69
CA GLY A 478 16.59 6.87 -4.51
C GLY A 478 16.20 8.07 -5.34
N SER A 479 14.91 8.32 -5.49
CA SER A 479 14.35 9.37 -6.35
C SER A 479 13.24 10.12 -5.62
N ALA A 480 12.91 11.33 -6.06
CA ALA A 480 11.79 12.12 -5.53
C ALA A 480 10.44 11.51 -5.97
N ILE A 481 10.18 10.30 -5.49
CA ILE A 481 9.02 9.46 -5.77
C ILE A 481 8.52 8.88 -4.44
N GLY A 482 7.40 8.16 -4.50
CA GLY A 482 6.81 7.52 -3.34
C GLY A 482 6.01 8.50 -2.46
N PRO A 483 5.46 8.01 -1.36
CA PRO A 483 4.59 8.78 -0.48
C PRO A 483 5.37 9.84 0.30
N HIS A 484 4.71 10.96 0.64
CA HIS A 484 5.26 11.90 1.61
C HIS A 484 5.67 11.17 2.91
N PRO A 485 6.85 11.45 3.51
CA PRO A 485 7.76 12.58 3.24
C PRO A 485 8.89 12.33 2.23
N PHE A 486 8.96 11.18 1.58
CA PHE A 486 10.10 10.81 0.75
C PHE A 486 10.44 11.79 -0.38
N PRO A 487 9.48 12.28 -1.20
CA PRO A 487 9.80 13.25 -2.25
C PRO A 487 10.45 14.52 -1.70
N THR A 488 9.98 15.00 -0.54
CA THR A 488 10.52 16.18 0.16
C THR A 488 11.96 15.93 0.60
N ILE A 489 12.21 14.79 1.25
CA ILE A 489 13.55 14.40 1.73
C ILE A 489 14.55 14.34 0.57
N VAL A 490 14.20 13.63 -0.51
CA VAL A 490 15.09 13.46 -1.66
C VAL A 490 15.34 14.80 -2.35
N ARG A 491 14.30 15.63 -2.55
CA ARG A 491 14.43 16.98 -3.11
C ARG A 491 15.43 17.81 -2.31
N ASP A 492 15.30 17.82 -0.99
CA ASP A 492 16.09 18.70 -0.13
C ASP A 492 17.55 18.27 -0.05
N PHE A 493 17.83 16.97 0.07
CA PHE A 493 19.21 16.47 0.03
C PHE A 493 19.86 16.60 -1.35
N GLN A 494 19.08 16.55 -2.44
CA GLN A 494 19.59 16.82 -3.79
C GLN A 494 19.70 18.31 -4.12
N SER A 495 19.06 19.21 -3.35
CA SER A 495 19.06 20.66 -3.61
C SER A 495 20.47 21.28 -3.63
N VAL A 496 21.45 20.62 -3.01
CA VAL A 496 22.86 21.02 -3.02
C VAL A 496 23.40 21.19 -4.45
N ILE A 497 22.95 20.37 -5.40
CA ILE A 497 23.36 20.44 -6.80
C ILE A 497 23.00 21.79 -7.41
N GLY A 498 21.75 22.23 -7.18
CA GLY A 498 21.24 23.52 -7.67
C GLY A 498 21.88 24.71 -6.97
N LYS A 499 22.08 24.62 -5.65
CA LYS A 499 22.76 25.67 -4.86
C LYS A 499 24.19 25.90 -5.35
N GLU A 500 24.95 24.81 -5.51
CA GLU A 500 26.32 24.85 -6.02
C GLU A 500 26.38 25.33 -7.48
N ALA A 501 25.51 24.80 -8.35
CA ALA A 501 25.48 25.21 -9.75
C ALA A 501 25.16 26.70 -9.89
N ARG A 502 24.19 27.22 -9.13
CA ARG A 502 23.85 28.66 -9.15
C ARG A 502 25.03 29.51 -8.71
N ALA A 503 25.70 29.15 -7.61
CA ALA A 503 26.86 29.90 -7.13
C ALA A 503 27.99 29.93 -8.18
N GLN A 504 28.28 28.78 -8.78
CA GLN A 504 29.33 28.65 -9.79
C GLN A 504 28.98 29.34 -11.12
N MET A 505 27.71 29.35 -11.53
CA MET A 505 27.27 30.06 -12.74
C MET A 505 27.34 31.59 -12.57
N LEU A 506 26.95 32.10 -11.39
CA LEU A 506 27.11 33.52 -11.07
C LEU A 506 28.60 33.92 -11.11
N GLU A 507 29.49 33.07 -10.61
CA GLU A 507 30.94 33.30 -10.62
C GLU A 507 31.55 33.19 -12.03
N GLN A 508 31.25 32.12 -12.78
CA GLN A 508 31.95 31.79 -14.03
C GLN A 508 31.32 32.41 -15.28
N ALA A 509 30.02 32.71 -15.23
CA ALA A 509 29.25 33.22 -16.37
C ALA A 509 28.55 34.55 -16.09
N GLY A 510 28.59 35.05 -14.86
CA GLY A 510 27.99 36.33 -14.47
C GLY A 510 26.45 36.34 -14.45
N ARG A 511 25.79 35.17 -14.46
CA ARG A 511 24.33 35.03 -14.55
C ARG A 511 23.81 33.75 -13.90
#